data_AF-A0A428MKN5-F1
#
_entry.id   AF-A0A428MKN5-F1
#
_cell.length_a   1.000
_cell.length_b   1.000
_cell.length_c   1.000
_cell.angle_alpha   90.00
_cell.angle_beta   90.00
_cell.angle_gamma   90.00
#
_symmetry.space_group_name_H-M   'P 1'
#
loop_
_entity.id
_entity.type
_entity.pdbx_description
1 polymer ?
#
loop_
_entity_poly.entity_id
_entity_poly.type
_entity_poly.pdbx_seq_one_letter_code
_entity_poly.pdbx_strand_id
1 'polypeptide(L)'
;MTNVWSKRFELIRGFGWIALAGLLLGVIAALTSGDVRFWSALLGVLFFLPAFLYTYVVVIWHWKDRYRGKHSDFWGAAILLETSGWLKLIYLFRHLIPDMRHSGRYADSSHLGQQFPMNALNPSRQE
;
A
#
# COMPACT_ATOMS: atom_id res chain seq x y z
N MET A 1 -9.78 -13.68 -6.23
CA MET A 1 -9.80 -12.72 -5.09
C MET A 1 -9.03 -11.43 -5.43
N THR A 2 -9.30 -10.80 -6.57
CA THR A 2 -8.36 -9.84 -7.22
C THR A 2 -8.72 -8.35 -7.08
N ASN A 3 -9.92 -8.01 -6.60
CA ASN A 3 -10.41 -6.62 -6.69
C ASN A 3 -10.02 -5.72 -5.47
N VAL A 4 -9.69 -6.33 -4.32
CA VAL A 4 -9.46 -5.57 -3.07
C VAL A 4 -8.12 -4.85 -3.07
N TRP A 5 -7.07 -5.48 -3.60
CA TRP A 5 -5.72 -4.90 -3.64
C TRP A 5 -5.59 -3.78 -4.67
N SER A 6 -6.25 -3.90 -5.84
CA SER A 6 -6.29 -2.84 -6.85
C SER A 6 -6.83 -1.53 -6.25
N LYS A 7 -7.99 -1.60 -5.58
CA LYS A 7 -8.60 -0.42 -4.95
C LYS A 7 -7.73 0.16 -3.83
N ARG A 8 -7.06 -0.68 -3.05
CA ARG A 8 -6.12 -0.22 -2.00
C ARG A 8 -4.90 0.49 -2.58
N PHE A 9 -4.37 -0.01 -3.69
CA PHE A 9 -3.25 0.62 -4.40
C PHE A 9 -3.63 1.97 -5.03
N GLU A 10 -4.83 2.07 -5.60
CA GLU A 10 -5.38 3.35 -6.06
C GLU A 10 -5.52 4.36 -4.92
N LEU A 11 -6.05 3.92 -3.77
CA LEU A 11 -6.17 4.77 -2.58
C LEU A 11 -4.79 5.19 -2.05
N ILE A 12 -3.80 4.28 -1.98
CA ILE A 12 -2.43 4.65 -1.59
C ILE A 12 -1.87 5.70 -2.56
N ARG A 13 -2.10 5.57 -3.87
CA ARG A 13 -1.62 6.55 -4.84
C ARG A 13 -2.29 7.92 -4.64
N GLY A 14 -3.60 7.94 -4.44
CA GLY A 14 -4.35 9.17 -4.16
C GLY A 14 -3.91 9.83 -2.85
N PHE A 15 -3.85 9.06 -1.77
CA PHE A 15 -3.35 9.53 -0.48
C PHE A 15 -1.88 9.96 -0.53
N GLY A 16 -1.05 9.34 -1.36
CA GLY A 16 0.34 9.74 -1.58
C GLY A 16 0.46 11.15 -2.15
N TRP A 17 -0.39 11.53 -3.11
CA TRP A 17 -0.45 12.89 -3.64
C TRP A 17 -0.96 13.90 -2.60
N ILE A 18 -1.98 13.53 -1.83
CA ILE A 18 -2.49 14.37 -0.74
C ILE A 18 -1.41 14.57 0.35
N ALA A 19 -0.70 13.49 0.72
CA ALA A 19 0.41 13.56 1.67
C ALA A 19 1.54 14.46 1.16
N LEU A 20 1.86 14.39 -0.13
CA LEU A 20 2.88 15.25 -0.74
C LEU A 20 2.48 16.73 -0.66
N ALA A 21 1.21 17.05 -0.96
CA ALA A 21 0.69 18.40 -0.77
C ALA A 21 0.76 18.85 0.70
N GLY A 22 0.41 17.97 1.63
CA GLY A 22 0.55 18.23 3.07
C GLY A 22 1.99 18.48 3.50
N LEU A 23 2.95 17.76 2.93
CA LEU A 23 4.38 17.92 3.20
C LEU A 23 4.90 19.26 2.66
N LEU A 24 4.46 19.68 1.47
CA LEU A 24 4.75 21.01 0.93
C LEU A 24 4.20 22.13 1.83
N LEU A 25 2.98 21.98 2.34
CA LEU A 25 2.42 22.92 3.32
C LEU A 25 3.24 22.94 4.62
N GLY A 26 3.77 21.81 5.06
CA GLY A 26 4.72 21.72 6.17
C GLY A 26 6.00 22.51 5.91
N VAL A 27 6.55 22.45 4.69
CA VAL A 27 7.72 23.25 4.28
C VAL A 27 7.37 24.74 4.30
N ILE A 28 6.22 25.14 3.76
CA ILE A 28 5.75 26.54 3.79
C ILE A 28 5.62 27.02 5.24
N ALA A 29 5.04 26.20 6.12
CA ALA A 29 4.91 26.53 7.54
C ALA A 29 6.27 26.71 8.23
N ALA A 30 7.30 25.95 7.84
CA ALA A 30 8.65 26.08 8.39
C ALA A 30 9.36 27.37 7.93
N LEU A 31 9.01 27.89 6.76
CA LEU A 31 9.61 29.08 6.16
C LEU A 31 8.84 30.38 6.43
N THR A 32 7.66 30.29 7.04
CA THR A 32 6.76 31.43 7.28
C THR A 32 6.52 31.65 8.79
N SER A 33 5.92 32.79 9.13
CA SER A 33 5.59 33.16 10.51
C SER A 33 4.16 33.70 10.63
N GLY A 34 3.66 33.80 11.85
CA GLY A 34 2.31 34.31 12.13
C GLY A 34 1.21 33.34 11.68
N ASP A 35 0.09 33.89 11.24
CA ASP A 35 -1.10 33.11 10.88
C ASP A 35 -0.85 32.15 9.71
N VAL A 36 -0.01 32.54 8.75
CA VAL A 36 0.35 31.70 7.60
C VAL A 36 1.02 30.41 8.05
N ARG A 37 1.92 30.48 9.05
CA ARG A 37 2.57 29.30 9.64
C ARG A 37 1.55 28.39 10.31
N PHE A 38 0.64 28.96 11.11
CA PHE A 38 -0.36 28.18 11.83
C PHE A 38 -1.29 27.42 10.87
N TRP A 39 -1.89 28.12 9.91
CA TRP A 39 -2.81 27.51 8.94
C TRP A 39 -2.12 26.51 8.02
N SER A 40 -0.92 26.81 7.56
CA SER A 40 -0.14 25.90 6.71
C SER A 40 0.27 24.64 7.47
N ALA A 41 0.67 24.76 8.74
CA ALA A 41 0.99 23.60 9.58
C ALA A 41 -0.26 22.74 9.84
N LEU A 42 -1.39 23.37 10.17
CA LEU A 42 -2.64 22.67 10.44
C LEU A 42 -3.13 21.89 9.22
N LEU A 43 -3.19 22.54 8.06
CA LEU A 43 -3.59 21.89 6.80
C LEU A 43 -2.57 20.82 6.37
N GLY A 44 -1.27 21.09 6.57
CA GLY A 44 -0.22 20.11 6.31
C GLY A 44 -0.40 18.82 7.11
N VAL A 45 -0.64 18.95 8.42
CA VAL A 45 -0.94 17.80 9.29
C VAL A 45 -2.25 17.12 8.89
N LEU A 46 -3.30 17.88 8.59
CA LEU A 46 -4.60 17.35 8.20
C LEU A 46 -4.53 16.53 6.91
N PHE A 47 -3.68 16.90 5.95
CA PHE A 47 -3.49 16.17 4.71
C PHE A 47 -2.52 14.99 4.85
N PHE A 48 -1.45 15.17 5.63
CA PHE A 48 -0.45 14.13 5.81
C PHE A 48 -0.93 12.98 6.70
N LEU A 49 -1.59 13.28 7.83
CA LEU A 49 -1.89 12.30 8.86
C LEU A 49 -2.82 11.17 8.38
N PRO A 50 -3.95 11.43 7.68
CA PRO A 50 -4.81 10.36 7.19
C PRO A 50 -4.10 9.45 6.18
N ALA A 51 -3.30 10.04 5.28
CA ALA A 51 -2.54 9.31 4.29
C ALA A 51 -1.45 8.43 4.93
N PHE A 52 -0.76 8.96 5.95
CA PHE A 52 0.23 8.24 6.73
C PHE A 52 -0.39 7.03 7.44
N LEU A 53 -1.49 7.25 8.17
CA LEU A 53 -2.21 6.18 8.89
C LEU A 53 -2.74 5.11 7.94
N TYR A 54 -3.35 5.50 6.82
CA TYR A 54 -3.85 4.55 5.83
C TYR A 54 -2.72 3.69 5.26
N THR A 55 -1.62 4.32 4.86
CA THR A 55 -0.45 3.61 4.31
C THR A 55 0.13 2.63 5.33
N TYR A 56 0.21 3.03 6.61
CA TYR A 56 0.68 2.17 7.69
C TYR A 56 -0.19 0.91 7.85
N VAL A 57 -1.51 1.07 7.87
CA VAL A 57 -2.46 -0.05 7.95
C VAL A 57 -2.34 -0.96 6.74
N VAL A 58 -2.24 -0.40 5.54
CA VAL A 58 -2.11 -1.21 4.31
C VAL A 58 -0.80 -1.98 4.27
N VAL A 59 0.31 -1.40 4.73
CA VAL A 59 1.59 -2.11 4.87
C VAL A 59 1.44 -3.34 5.76
N ILE A 60 0.79 -3.21 6.93
CA ILE A 60 0.55 -4.33 7.84
C ILE A 60 -0.32 -5.40 7.19
N TRP A 61 -1.42 -5.01 6.55
CA TRP A 61 -2.27 -5.96 5.84
C TRP A 61 -1.56 -6.66 4.70
N HIS A 62 -0.73 -5.93 3.96
CA HIS A 62 0.02 -6.48 2.82
C HIS A 62 1.06 -7.48 3.30
N TRP A 63 1.73 -7.14 4.38
CA TRP A 63 2.67 -8.03 5.05
C TRP A 63 1.98 -9.30 5.55
N LYS A 64 0.84 -9.19 6.24
CA LYS A 64 0.06 -10.33 6.75
C LYS A 64 -0.41 -11.25 5.61
N ASP A 65 -0.82 -10.68 4.48
CA ASP A 65 -1.29 -11.48 3.35
C ASP A 65 -0.12 -12.17 2.62
N ARG A 66 1.03 -11.49 2.50
CA ARG A 66 2.23 -12.00 1.81
C ARG A 66 2.98 -13.07 2.61
N TYR A 67 3.05 -12.94 3.93
CA TYR A 67 3.79 -13.85 4.81
C TYR A 67 2.82 -14.60 5.74
N ARG A 68 2.42 -15.82 5.37
CA ARG A 68 1.69 -16.75 6.25
C ARG A 68 2.64 -17.88 6.67
N GLY A 69 3.05 -17.93 7.94
CA GLY A 69 3.94 -18.97 8.49
C GLY A 69 4.50 -18.67 9.89
N LYS A 70 5.13 -19.66 10.55
CA LYS A 70 5.59 -19.62 11.97
C LYS A 70 6.57 -18.49 12.33
N HIS A 71 7.38 -18.02 11.38
CA HIS A 71 8.31 -16.89 11.59
C HIS A 71 7.74 -15.54 11.14
N SER A 72 6.52 -15.54 10.61
CA SER A 72 5.84 -14.32 10.19
C SER A 72 5.55 -13.45 11.42
N ASP A 73 4.93 -14.00 12.46
CA ASP A 73 4.44 -13.22 13.61
C ASP A 73 5.51 -12.39 14.30
N PHE A 74 6.76 -12.86 14.34
CA PHE A 74 7.90 -12.11 14.87
C PHE A 74 8.23 -10.87 14.03
N TRP A 75 8.27 -11.01 12.70
CA TRP A 75 8.47 -9.88 11.79
C TRP A 75 7.30 -8.92 11.79
N GLY A 76 6.07 -9.42 11.94
CA GLY A 76 4.87 -8.60 12.10
C GLY A 76 4.89 -7.79 13.38
N ALA A 77 5.28 -8.42 14.50
CA ALA A 77 5.48 -7.75 15.77
C ALA A 77 6.63 -6.73 15.71
N ALA A 78 7.74 -7.06 15.05
CA ALA A 78 8.84 -6.12 14.84
C ALA A 78 8.40 -4.90 14.02
N ILE A 79 7.61 -5.10 12.96
CA ILE A 79 7.00 -4.01 12.19
C ILE A 79 6.05 -3.19 13.08
N LEU A 80 5.23 -3.82 13.92
CA LEU A 80 4.27 -3.10 14.76
C LEU A 80 4.91 -2.31 15.91
N LEU A 81 5.91 -2.90 16.56
CA LEU A 81 6.60 -2.34 17.73
C LEU A 81 7.69 -1.33 17.36
N GLU A 82 8.18 -1.37 16.12
CA GLU A 82 9.13 -0.38 15.65
C GLU A 82 8.45 1.00 15.53
N THR A 83 8.74 1.89 16.47
CA THR A 83 8.14 3.23 16.53
C THR A 83 8.77 4.22 15.56
N SER A 84 9.97 3.94 15.05
CA SER A 84 10.73 4.84 14.19
C SER A 84 10.26 4.85 12.73
N GLY A 85 9.50 3.83 12.29
CA GLY A 85 8.87 3.76 10.97
C GLY A 85 9.80 3.43 9.79
N TRP A 86 11.10 3.21 10.02
CA TRP A 86 12.08 2.87 9.00
C TRP A 86 11.83 1.52 8.34
N LEU A 87 11.51 0.49 9.12
CA LEU A 87 11.19 -0.84 8.58
C LEU A 87 9.97 -0.80 7.65
N LYS A 88 9.02 0.10 7.93
CA LYS A 88 7.80 0.29 7.13
C LYS A 88 8.09 1.01 5.83
N LEU A 89 8.96 2.02 5.86
CA LEU A 89 9.46 2.68 4.66
C LEU A 89 10.23 1.69 3.78
N ILE A 90 11.16 0.92 4.34
CA ILE A 90 11.90 -0.10 3.58
C ILE A 90 10.93 -1.12 2.97
N TYR A 91 9.93 -1.58 3.72
CA TYR A 91 8.90 -2.49 3.22
C TYR A 91 8.06 -1.88 2.09
N LEU A 92 7.67 -0.61 2.23
CA LEU A 92 6.93 0.15 1.22
C LEU A 92 7.70 0.15 -0.11
N PHE A 93 8.99 0.49 -0.09
CA PHE A 93 9.81 0.54 -1.31
C PHE A 93 10.18 -0.83 -1.86
N ARG A 94 10.43 -1.82 -1.00
CA ARG A 94 10.89 -3.15 -1.43
C ARG A 94 9.76 -4.06 -1.92
N HIS A 95 8.56 -3.93 -1.35
CA HIS A 95 7.48 -4.87 -1.59
C HIS A 95 6.20 -4.20 -2.09
N LEU A 96 5.73 -3.14 -1.42
CA LEU A 96 4.43 -2.55 -1.76
C LEU A 96 4.46 -1.81 -3.11
N ILE A 97 5.46 -0.95 -3.35
CA ILE A 97 5.59 -0.19 -4.60
C ILE A 97 5.81 -1.09 -5.82
N PRO A 98 6.69 -2.11 -5.78
CA PRO A 98 6.82 -3.07 -6.88
C PRO A 98 5.52 -3.85 -7.16
N ASP A 99 4.81 -4.29 -6.11
CA ASP A 99 3.52 -4.98 -6.27
C ASP A 99 2.44 -4.02 -6.86
N MET A 100 2.45 -2.73 -6.51
CA MET A 100 1.59 -1.70 -7.13
C MET A 100 1.90 -1.45 -8.61
N ARG A 101 3.17 -1.57 -9.00
CA ARG A 101 3.63 -1.36 -10.39
C ARG A 101 3.47 -2.58 -11.28
N HIS A 102 2.78 -3.63 -10.80
CA HIS A 102 2.59 -4.88 -11.53
C HIS A 102 3.92 -5.56 -11.90
N SER A 103 4.98 -5.33 -11.12
CA SER A 103 6.29 -5.99 -11.29
C SER A 103 6.55 -7.01 -10.18
N GLY A 104 5.50 -7.42 -9.48
CA GLY A 104 5.58 -8.27 -8.30
C GLY A 104 4.62 -9.45 -8.36
N ARG A 105 4.48 -10.20 -7.26
CA ARG A 105 3.82 -11.53 -7.24
C ARG A 105 2.34 -11.51 -7.64
N TYR A 106 1.70 -10.35 -7.62
CA TYR A 106 0.30 -10.15 -8.03
C TYR A 106 0.13 -9.81 -9.53
N ALA A 107 1.21 -9.61 -10.28
CA ALA A 107 1.18 -9.39 -11.72
C ALA A 107 0.84 -10.66 -12.51
N ASP A 108 1.30 -11.83 -12.04
CA ASP A 108 1.09 -13.11 -12.74
C ASP A 108 -0.34 -13.68 -12.59
N SER A 109 -1.12 -13.14 -11.65
CA SER A 109 -2.46 -13.67 -11.34
C SER A 109 -3.53 -13.26 -12.36
N SER A 110 -3.25 -12.26 -13.20
CA SER A 110 -4.17 -11.79 -14.24
C SER A 110 -4.17 -12.67 -15.49
N HIS A 111 -3.11 -13.45 -15.73
CA HIS A 111 -3.01 -14.34 -16.91
C HIS A 111 -3.66 -15.71 -16.70
N LEU A 112 -3.75 -16.20 -15.46
CA LEU A 112 -4.35 -17.52 -15.17
C LEU A 112 -5.90 -17.51 -15.18
N GLY A 113 -6.53 -16.34 -15.22
CA GLY A 113 -7.99 -16.19 -15.31
C GLY A 113 -8.55 -16.15 -16.74
N GLN A 114 -7.71 -16.10 -17.77
CA GLN A 114 -8.14 -16.00 -19.17
C GLN A 114 -7.71 -17.19 -20.06
N GLN A 115 -6.90 -18.13 -19.55
CA GLN A 115 -6.33 -19.21 -20.37
C GLN A 115 -6.92 -20.61 -20.15
N PHE A 116 -7.93 -20.78 -19.29
CA PHE A 116 -8.73 -22.01 -19.28
C PHE A 116 -10.03 -21.79 -20.03
N PRO A 117 -10.09 -22.04 -21.36
CA PRO A 117 -11.37 -22.24 -22.00
C PRO A 117 -12.04 -23.42 -21.29
N MET A 118 -13.22 -23.16 -20.71
CA MET A 118 -14.15 -24.15 -20.16
C MET A 118 -14.74 -25.07 -21.27
N ASN A 119 -13.90 -25.51 -22.22
CA ASN A 119 -14.25 -26.45 -23.29
C ASN A 119 -13.54 -27.81 -23.14
N ALA A 120 -12.74 -28.01 -22.08
CA ALA A 120 -11.99 -29.25 -21.87
C ALA A 120 -12.67 -30.27 -20.94
N LEU A 121 -14.00 -30.24 -20.82
CA LEU A 121 -14.76 -31.24 -20.07
C LEU A 121 -15.91 -31.79 -20.92
N ASN A 122 -15.57 -32.59 -21.93
CA ASN A 122 -16.52 -33.59 -22.44
C ASN A 122 -15.77 -34.88 -22.87
N PRO A 123 -15.61 -35.86 -21.97
CA PRO A 123 -15.02 -37.14 -22.31
C PRO A 123 -16.01 -38.16 -22.92
N SER A 124 -17.28 -37.82 -23.17
CA SER A 124 -18.30 -38.81 -23.59
C SER A 124 -18.66 -38.80 -25.08
N ARG A 125 -17.72 -38.42 -25.97
CA ARG A 125 -17.93 -38.44 -27.43
C ARG A 125 -16.86 -39.21 -28.21
N GLN A 126 -16.36 -40.29 -27.63
CA GLN A 126 -15.64 -41.33 -28.36
C GLN A 126 -16.07 -42.69 -27.83
N GLU A 127 -17.23 -43.15 -28.33
CA GLU A 127 -17.56 -44.56 -28.65
C GLU A 127 -19.00 -44.62 -29.17
#